data_AF-A0A7X8XYR7-F1
#
_entry.id   AF-A0A7X8XYR7-F1
#
_cell.length_a   1.000
_cell.length_b   1.000
_cell.length_c   1.000
_cell.angle_alpha   90.00
_cell.angle_beta   90.00
_cell.angle_gamma   90.00
#
_symmetry.space_group_name_H-M   'P 1'
#
loop_
_entity.id
_entity.type
_entity.pdbx_description
1 polymer ?
#
loop_
_entity_poly.entity_id
_entity_poly.type
_entity_poly.pdbx_seq_one_letter_code
_entity_poly.pdbx_strand_id
1 'polypeptide(L)' 'MYDQHASALEDLRIYNALGYVLSKKAAITVGHMWTWDQEDYSNVFRYSLYLTL' A
#
# COMPACT_ATOMS: atom_id res chain seq x y z
N MET A 1 32.27 -10.60 -10.53
CA MET A 1 30.97 -9.97 -10.79
C MET A 1 29.97 -10.69 -9.93
N TYR A 2 29.55 -10.08 -8.82
CA TYR A 2 28.50 -10.64 -7.96
C TYR A 2 27.17 -10.49 -8.69
N ASP A 3 26.52 -11.61 -8.90
CA ASP A 3 25.27 -11.72 -9.64
C ASP A 3 24.15 -11.05 -8.85
N GLN A 4 23.65 -9.91 -9.33
CA GLN A 4 22.59 -9.10 -8.70
C GLN A 4 21.19 -9.71 -8.93
N HIS A 5 21.09 -11.03 -9.08
CA HIS A 5 19.83 -11.73 -9.37
C HIS A 5 19.03 -12.11 -8.11
N ALA A 6 19.44 -11.67 -6.90
CA ALA A 6 18.80 -12.06 -5.64
C ALA A 6 17.59 -11.21 -5.22
N SER A 7 17.37 -9.99 -5.76
CA SER A 7 16.29 -9.08 -5.31
C SER A 7 15.16 -8.90 -6.34
N ALA A 8 14.73 -10.00 -6.98
CA ALA A 8 13.70 -9.97 -8.02
C ALA A 8 12.44 -10.79 -7.67
N LEU A 9 12.24 -11.14 -6.40
CA LEU A 9 10.93 -11.59 -5.93
C LEU A 9 10.16 -10.36 -5.47
N GLU A 10 9.38 -9.77 -6.37
CA GLU A 10 8.53 -8.63 -6.02
C GLU A 10 7.58 -9.00 -4.86
N ASP A 11 7.57 -8.19 -3.81
CA ASP A 11 6.60 -8.33 -2.72
C ASP A 11 5.17 -8.26 -3.27
N LEU A 12 4.33 -9.23 -2.88
CA LEU A 12 2.92 -9.21 -3.24
C LEU A 12 2.25 -8.06 -2.48
N ARG A 13 1.71 -7.09 -3.23
CA ARG A 13 1.04 -5.92 -2.67
C ARG A 13 -0.42 -5.88 -3.09
N ILE A 14 -1.32 -5.90 -2.11
CA ILE A 14 -2.76 -5.75 -2.30
C ILE A 14 -3.19 -4.44 -1.65
N TYR A 15 -3.79 -3.55 -2.44
CA TYR A 15 -4.29 -2.25 -1.98
C TYR A 15 -5.81 -2.18 -2.11
N ASN A 16 -6.47 -1.79 -1.03
CA ASN A 16 -7.90 -1.49 -1.00
C ASN A 16 -8.10 -0.09 -0.43
N ALA A 17 -9.00 0.69 -1.03
CA ALA A 17 -9.36 1.99 -0.51
C ALA A 17 -10.85 2.27 -0.70
N LEU A 18 -11.40 3.02 0.24
CA LEU A 18 -12.77 3.53 0.23
C LEU A 18 -12.73 5.05 0.35
N GLY A 19 -13.42 5.72 -0.56
CA GLY A 19 -13.54 7.17 -0.59
C GLY A 19 -14.97 7.64 -0.35
N TYR A 20 -15.12 8.78 0.33
CA TYR A 20 -16.38 9.47 0.53
C TYR A 20 -16.24 10.96 0.23
N VAL A 21 -17.12 11.48 -0.63
CA VAL A 21 -17.17 12.92 -0.95
C VAL A 21 -18.14 13.59 0.02
N LEU A 22 -17.60 14.44 0.90
CA LEU A 22 -18.37 15.19 1.90
C LEU A 22 -19.04 16.42 1.26
N SER A 23 -18.36 17.10 0.34
CA SER A 23 -18.87 18.25 -0.39
C SER A 23 -18.07 18.50 -1.68
N LYS A 24 -18.42 19.55 -2.44
CA LYS A 24 -17.64 20.00 -3.61
C LYS A 24 -16.18 20.37 -3.29
N LYS A 25 -15.86 20.61 -2.02
CA LYS A 25 -14.52 21.01 -1.56
C LYS A 25 -13.85 19.98 -0.65
N ALA A 26 -14.61 19.02 -0.13
CA ALA A 26 -14.13 18.12 0.90
C ALA A 26 -14.35 16.65 0.52
N ALA A 27 -13.30 15.85 0.60
CA ALA A 27 -13.36 14.41 0.41
C ALA A 27 -12.42 13.71 1.40
N ILE A 28 -12.82 12.51 1.83
CA ILE A 28 -12.04 11.64 2.70
C ILE A 28 -11.83 10.30 2.00
N THR A 29 -10.60 9.80 2.01
CA THR A 29 -10.27 8.47 1.52
C THR A 29 -9.49 7.72 2.58
N VAL A 30 -9.93 6.51 2.89
CA VAL A 30 -9.24 5.59 3.79
C VAL A 30 -8.75 4.40 2.97
N GLY A 31 -7.46 4.10 3.10
CA GLY A 31 -6.79 3.03 2.37
C GLY A 31 -6.07 2.08 3.30
N HIS A 32 -5.93 0.84 2.82
CA HIS A 32 -5.14 -0.18 3.46
C HIS A 32 -4.36 -0.95 2.38
N MET A 33 -3.07 -1.14 2.64
CA MET A 33 -2.18 -1.98 1.85
C MET A 33 -1.68 -3.12 2.70
N TRP A 34 -1.90 -4.34 2.22
CA TRP A 34 -1.23 -5.53 2.72
C TRP A 34 -0.07 -5.86 1.77
N THR A 35 1.11 -6.05 2.36
CA THR A 35 2.30 -6.51 1.65
C THR A 35 2.74 -7.83 2.27
N TRP A 36 2.87 -8.85 1.44
CA TRP A 36 3.59 -10.07 1.78
C TRP A 36 5.04 -9.88 1.33
N ASP A 37 5.91 -9.71 2.31
CA ASP A 37 7.35 -9.60 2.13
C ASP A 37 7.94 -11.00 2.00
N GLN A 38 8.50 -11.31 0.83
CA GLN A 38 9.05 -12.64 0.56
C GLN A 38 10.46 -12.82 1.17
N GLU A 39 11.21 -11.74 1.37
CA GLU A 39 12.57 -11.80 1.94
C GLU A 39 12.50 -12.06 3.45
N ASP A 40 11.62 -11.35 4.15
CA ASP A 40 11.45 -11.47 5.61
C ASP A 40 10.35 -12.45 6.02
N TYR A 41 9.68 -13.11 5.05
CA TYR A 41 8.50 -13.96 5.26
C TYR A 41 7.46 -13.32 6.19
N SER A 42 7.25 -12.01 6.00
CA SER A 42 6.51 -11.18 6.95
C SER A 42 5.30 -10.51 6.31
N ASN A 43 4.33 -10.15 7.14
CA ASN A 43 3.15 -9.41 6.72
C ASN A 43 3.31 -7.95 7.16
N VAL A 44 3.31 -7.03 6.21
CA VAL A 44 3.32 -5.59 6.49
C VAL A 44 1.97 -4.98 6.14
N PHE A 45 1.36 -4.30 7.10
CA PHE A 45 0.08 -3.60 6.93
C PHE A 45 0.31 -2.10 7.00
N ARG A 46 -0.11 -1.36 5.97
CA ARG A 46 -0.02 0.11 5.90
C ARG A 46 -1.42 0.69 5.78
N TYR A 47 -1.72 1.69 6.60
CA TYR A 47 -2.99 2.40 6.58
C TYR A 47 -2.76 3.83 6.12
N SER A 48 -3.63 4.33 5.25
CA SER A 48 -3.57 5.70 4.73
C SER A 48 -4.89 6.43 4.93
N LEU A 49 -4.78 7.72 5.24
CA LEU A 49 -5.89 8.64 5.32
C LEU A 49 -5.54 9.85 4.47
N TYR A 50 -6.40 10.14 3.49
CA TYR A 50 -6.29 11.33 2.66
C TYR A 50 -7.49 12.24 2.93
N LEU A 51 -7.19 13.52 3.13
CA LEU A 51 -8.18 14.59 3.30
C LEU A 51 -7.94 15.62 2.21
N THR A 52 -8.94 15.84 1.36
CA THR A 52 -8.98 16.94 0.40
C THR A 52 -9.84 18.04 0.99
N LEU A 53 -9.35 19.28 1.03
CA LEU A 53 -10.00 20.46 1.63
C LEU A 53 -9.84 21.70 0.73
#